data_AF-A0A940TR58-F1
#
_entry.id   AF-A0A940TR58-F1
#
_cell.length_a   1.000
_cell.length_b   1.000
_cell.length_c   1.000
_cell.angle_alpha   90.00
_cell.angle_beta   90.00
_cell.angle_gamma   90.00
#
_symmetry.space_group_name_H-M   'P 1'
#
loop_
_entity.id
_entity.type
_entity.pdbx_description
1 polymer ?
#
loop_
_entity_poly.entity_id
_entity_poly.type
_entity_poly.pdbx_seq_one_letter_code
_entity_poly.pdbx_strand_id
1 'polypeptide(L)'
;MTSGYDIVIVEGRAEKPTYITIKDGEVRFRDASKIWGTQTFDCQQIIKDTLNDQNFRISCIGPSGERLSRIACIMNERRAIGRKGLGAVMGSKNLK
;
A
#
# COMPACT_ATOMS: atom_id res chain seq x y z
N MET A 1 13.51 13.58 -5.41
CA MET A 1 13.04 13.43 -6.80
C MET A 1 11.58 13.01 -6.74
N THR A 2 10.73 13.64 -7.55
CA THR A 2 9.29 13.36 -7.62
C THR A 2 9.04 12.16 -8.54
N SER A 3 7.91 11.48 -8.39
CA SER A 3 7.57 10.30 -9.20
C SER A 3 7.25 10.64 -10.67
N GLY A 4 6.95 11.90 -10.98
CA GLY A 4 6.52 12.34 -12.32
C GLY A 4 5.04 12.12 -12.61
N TYR A 5 4.24 11.73 -11.62
CA TYR A 5 2.81 11.46 -11.75
C TYR A 5 1.97 12.33 -10.81
N ASP A 6 0.86 12.87 -11.33
CA ASP A 6 -0.12 13.59 -10.51
C ASP A 6 -1.11 12.65 -9.82
N ILE A 7 -1.53 11.59 -10.52
CA ILE A 7 -2.58 10.65 -10.07
C ILE A 7 -2.18 9.22 -10.45
N VAL A 8 -2.50 8.28 -9.56
CA VAL A 8 -2.43 6.83 -9.81
C VAL A 8 -3.83 6.25 -9.75
N ILE A 9 -4.28 5.62 -10.83
CA ILE A 9 -5.57 4.94 -10.92
C ILE A 9 -5.30 3.42 -10.86
N VAL A 10 -5.91 2.72 -9.90
CA VAL A 10 -5.73 1.27 -9.72
C VAL A 10 -7.02 0.53 -10.09
N GLU A 11 -6.98 -0.18 -11.20
CA GLU A 11 -8.09 -0.99 -11.72
C GLU A 11 -7.82 -2.50 -11.54
N GLY A 12 -8.86 -3.31 -11.71
CA GLY A 12 -8.76 -4.76 -11.53
C GLY A 12 -8.41 -5.20 -10.10
N ARG A 13 -7.82 -6.40 -10.00
CA ARG A 13 -7.38 -7.08 -8.78
C ARG A 13 -6.17 -7.95 -9.10
N ALA A 14 -5.13 -7.91 -8.26
CA ALA A 14 -3.96 -8.77 -8.40
C ALA A 14 -4.29 -10.22 -7.98
N GLU A 15 -3.68 -11.22 -8.63
CA GLU A 15 -3.89 -12.64 -8.30
C GLU A 15 -3.42 -13.00 -6.87
N LYS A 16 -2.38 -12.30 -6.40
CA LYS A 16 -1.78 -12.46 -5.07
C LYS A 16 -1.50 -11.10 -4.43
N PRO A 17 -1.30 -11.03 -3.10
CA PRO A 17 -0.85 -9.81 -2.42
C PRO A 17 0.29 -9.12 -3.17
N THR A 18 0.07 -7.86 -3.52
CA THR A 18 1.00 -7.06 -4.34
C THR A 18 1.12 -5.66 -3.76
N TYR A 19 2.30 -5.04 -3.88
CA TYR A 19 2.49 -3.60 -3.67
C TYR A 19 3.18 -2.97 -4.88
N ILE A 20 2.99 -1.68 -5.07
CA ILE A 20 3.51 -0.93 -6.22
C ILE A 20 4.58 0.04 -5.74
N THR A 21 5.72 0.09 -6.40
CA THR A 21 6.73 1.13 -6.20
C THR A 21 6.79 2.02 -7.43
N ILE A 22 6.83 3.33 -7.20
CA ILE A 22 7.02 4.33 -8.25
C ILE A 22 8.22 5.18 -7.87
N LYS A 23 9.27 5.15 -8.70
CA LYS A 23 10.50 5.92 -8.49
C LYS A 23 11.09 6.30 -9.84
N ASP A 24 11.41 7.58 -10.01
CA ASP A 24 12.04 8.12 -11.22
C ASP A 24 11.31 7.75 -12.53
N GLY A 25 9.96 7.82 -12.51
CA GLY A 25 9.11 7.45 -13.65
C GLY A 25 8.95 5.95 -13.87
N GLU A 26 9.61 5.11 -13.09
CA GLU A 26 9.51 3.65 -13.21
C GLU A 26 8.47 3.08 -12.23
N VAL A 27 7.51 2.33 -12.78
CA VAL A 27 6.48 1.62 -12.03
C VAL A 27 6.84 0.14 -11.96
N ARG A 28 6.93 -0.42 -10.74
CA ARG A 28 7.16 -1.85 -10.51
C ARG A 28 6.11 -2.45 -9.59
N PHE A 29 5.61 -3.63 -9.96
CA PHE A 29 4.75 -4.47 -9.13
C PHE A 29 5.61 -5.48 -8.36
N ARG A 30 5.35 -5.64 -7.07
CA ARG A 30 6.17 -6.46 -6.16
C ARG A 30 5.29 -7.34 -5.30
N ASP A 31 5.80 -8.53 -4.99
CA ASP A 31 5.12 -9.50 -4.13
C ASP A 31 5.00 -8.95 -2.70
N ALA A 32 3.78 -8.93 -2.16
CA ALA A 32 3.48 -8.46 -0.81
C ALA A 32 3.14 -9.61 0.15
N SER A 33 3.31 -10.87 -0.24
CA SER A 33 2.83 -12.03 0.53
C SER A 33 3.47 -12.09 1.93
N LYS A 34 4.74 -11.67 2.05
CA LYS A 34 5.47 -11.64 3.33
C LYS A 34 5.05 -10.50 4.27
N ILE A 35 4.42 -9.46 3.73
CA ILE A 35 3.98 -8.29 4.50
C ILE A 35 2.45 -8.25 4.66
N TRP A 36 1.72 -9.12 3.99
CA TRP A 36 0.29 -9.32 4.24
C TRP A 36 0.07 -9.79 5.69
N GLY A 37 -0.90 -9.21 6.38
CA GLY A 37 -1.16 -9.44 7.81
C GLY A 37 -0.38 -8.53 8.76
N THR A 38 0.60 -7.77 8.28
CA THR A 38 1.37 -6.83 9.13
C THR A 38 0.57 -5.59 9.50
N GLN A 39 0.88 -5.01 10.66
CA GLN A 39 0.40 -3.67 11.04
C GLN A 39 0.99 -2.62 10.10
N THR A 40 0.30 -1.49 9.93
CA THR A 40 0.68 -0.48 8.93
C THR A 40 2.04 0.14 9.22
N PHE A 41 2.41 0.34 10.48
CA PHE A 41 3.72 0.89 10.83
C PHE A 41 4.85 -0.07 10.43
N ASP A 42 4.72 -1.35 10.79
CA ASP A 42 5.68 -2.40 10.45
C ASP A 42 5.78 -2.61 8.94
N CYS A 43 4.64 -2.62 8.24
CA CYS A 43 4.58 -2.72 6.79
C CYS A 43 5.44 -1.64 6.11
N GLN A 44 5.32 -0.39 6.57
CA GLN A 44 6.09 0.73 6.03
C GLN A 44 7.58 0.54 6.26
N GLN A 45 7.97 0.12 7.46
CA GLN A 45 9.37 -0.08 7.80
C GLN A 45 9.97 -1.23 7.00
N ILE A 46 9.28 -2.37 6.92
CA ILE A 46 9.72 -3.54 6.16
C ILE A 46 9.92 -3.20 4.68
N ILE A 47 9.00 -2.43 4.07
CA ILE A 47 9.16 -2.01 2.67
C ILE A 47 10.38 -1.09 2.51
N LYS A 48 10.57 -0.09 3.38
CA LYS A 48 11.72 0.81 3.33
C LYS A 48 13.05 0.06 3.47
N ASP A 49 13.10 -0.89 4.38
CA ASP A 49 14.29 -1.72 4.62
C ASP A 49 14.54 -2.67 3.45
N THR A 50 13.49 -3.29 2.90
CA THR A 50 13.57 -4.17 1.71
C THR A 50 14.07 -3.42 0.48
N LEU A 51 13.68 -2.15 0.33
CA LEU A 51 14.13 -1.29 -0.78
C LEU A 51 15.44 -0.58 -0.48
N ASN A 52 15.99 -0.72 0.73
CA ASN A 52 17.16 0.00 1.22
C ASN A 52 17.08 1.52 0.98
N ASP A 53 15.89 2.09 1.18
CA ASP A 53 15.63 3.52 0.92
C ASP A 53 14.52 4.04 1.85
N GLN A 54 14.94 4.80 2.86
CA GLN A 54 14.05 5.36 3.88
C GLN A 54 13.22 6.56 3.36
N ASN A 55 13.52 7.07 2.16
CA ASN A 55 12.81 8.21 1.57
C ASN A 55 11.49 7.83 0.90
N PHE A 56 11.21 6.53 0.69
CA PHE A 56 9.92 6.11 0.18
C PHE A 56 8.79 6.55 1.10
N ARG A 57 7.77 7.19 0.52
CA ARG A 57 6.50 7.47 1.20
C ARG A 57 5.52 6.38 0.83
N ILE A 58 4.92 5.76 1.83
CA ILE A 58 4.17 4.52 1.67
C ILE A 58 2.73 4.79 2.11
N SER A 59 1.78 4.43 1.25
CA SER A 59 0.37 4.32 1.60
C SER A 59 0.02 2.84 1.61
N CYS A 60 -0.45 2.32 2.74
CA CYS A 60 -0.70 0.89 2.91
C CYS A 60 -1.95 0.62 3.75
N ILE A 61 -2.40 -0.63 3.74
CA ILE A 61 -3.50 -1.12 4.59
C ILE A 61 -3.01 -2.04 5.69
N GLY A 62 -3.73 -2.06 6.81
CA GLY A 62 -3.54 -3.05 7.87
C GLY A 62 -4.46 -4.26 7.70
N PRO A 63 -4.48 -5.19 8.68
CA PRO A 63 -5.30 -6.40 8.62
C PRO A 63 -6.80 -6.14 8.45
N SER A 64 -7.29 -4.97 8.87
CA SER A 64 -8.69 -4.58 8.68
C SER A 64 -9.04 -4.35 7.20
N GLY A 65 -8.13 -3.76 6.41
CA GLY A 65 -8.31 -3.58 4.97
C GLY A 65 -8.23 -4.89 4.22
N GLU A 66 -7.26 -5.74 4.60
CA GLU A 66 -7.09 -7.08 4.04
C GLU A 66 -8.31 -7.98 4.26
N ARG A 67 -8.99 -7.82 5.40
CA ARG A 67 -10.24 -8.52 5.75
C ARG A 67 -11.50 -7.77 5.32
N LEU A 68 -11.38 -6.74 4.48
CA LEU A 68 -12.48 -6.00 3.88
C LEU A 68 -13.44 -5.35 4.89
N SER A 69 -12.94 -4.90 6.04
CA SER A 69 -13.75 -4.14 7.00
C SER A 69 -14.26 -2.86 6.36
N ARG A 70 -15.58 -2.62 6.35
CA ARG A 70 -16.22 -1.45 5.71
C ARG A 70 -15.76 -0.09 6.25
N ILE A 71 -15.06 -0.08 7.37
CA ILE A 71 -14.48 1.12 8.00
C ILE A 71 -12.95 1.14 7.94
N ALA A 72 -12.32 0.23 7.20
CA ALA A 72 -10.88 0.19 7.05
C ALA A 72 -10.32 1.45 6.37
N CYS A 73 -9.20 1.91 6.89
CA CYS A 73 -8.48 3.07 6.41
C CYS A 73 -7.26 2.68 5.56
N ILE A 74 -6.77 3.65 4.78
CA ILE A 74 -5.42 3.62 4.23
C ILE A 74 -4.55 4.50 5.12
N MET A 75 -3.38 4.01 5.50
CA MET A 75 -2.42 4.73 6.32
C MET A 75 -1.24 5.20 5.47
N ASN A 76 -0.87 6.46 5.63
CA ASN A 76 0.35 7.03 5.05
C ASN A 76 1.17 7.68 6.17
N GLU A 77 2.20 6.96 6.60
CA GLU A 77 3.01 7.28 7.77
C GLU A 77 2.15 7.43 9.03
N ARG A 78 1.93 8.67 9.48
CA ARG A 78 1.09 9.00 10.65
C ARG A 78 -0.27 9.59 10.26
N ARG A 79 -0.60 9.61 8.97
CA ARG A 79 -1.84 10.18 8.42
C ARG A 79 -2.79 9.08 7.98
N ALA A 80 -4.09 9.32 8.18
CA ALA A 80 -5.14 8.34 7.89
C ALA A 80 -6.13 8.88 6.85
N ILE A 81 -6.35 8.09 5.80
CA ILE A 81 -7.51 8.23 4.92
C ILE A 81 -8.60 7.34 5.52
N GLY A 82 -9.24 7.88 6.56
CA GLY A 82 -9.95 7.08 7.56
C GLY A 82 -11.44 6.78 7.31
N ARG A 83 -12.04 7.30 6.23
CA ARG A 83 -13.49 7.26 6.02
C ARG A 83 -13.86 6.59 4.70
N LYS A 84 -15.13 6.19 4.59
CA LYS A 84 -15.74 5.56 3.40
C LYS A 84 -15.17 4.17 3.02
N GLY A 85 -14.40 3.53 3.90
CA GLY A 85 -13.94 2.16 3.69
C GLY A 85 -12.90 1.98 2.58
N LEU A 86 -12.14 3.03 2.25
CA LEU A 86 -11.14 2.98 1.18
C LEU A 86 -10.06 1.90 1.42
N GLY A 87 -9.74 1.58 2.68
CA GLY A 87 -8.84 0.48 2.99
C GLY A 87 -9.39 -0.89 2.58
N ALA A 88 -10.72 -1.09 2.64
CA ALA A 88 -11.35 -2.31 2.16
C ALA A 88 -11.33 -2.39 0.63
N VAL A 89 -11.52 -1.25 -0.05
CA VAL A 89 -11.41 -1.19 -1.51
C VAL A 89 -10.00 -1.56 -1.95
N MET A 90 -8.97 -1.00 -1.30
CA MET A 90 -7.57 -1.34 -1.58
C MET A 90 -7.29 -2.83 -1.31
N GLY A 91 -7.74 -3.35 -0.17
CA GLY A 91 -7.61 -4.78 0.16
C GLY A 91 -8.33 -5.72 -0.81
N SER A 92 -9.50 -5.32 -1.33
CA SER A 92 -10.26 -6.11 -2.32
C SER A 92 -9.51 -6.33 -3.63
N LYS A 93 -8.53 -5.46 -3.92
CA LYS A 93 -7.66 -5.55 -5.09
C LYS A 93 -6.40 -6.38 -4.84
N ASN A 94 -6.26 -7.00 -3.66
CA ASN A 94 -5.03 -7.61 -3.17
C ASN A 94 -3.83 -6.63 -3.17
N LEU A 95 -4.11 -5.33 -3.03
CA LEU A 95 -3.10 -4.28 -2.95
C LEU A 95 -2.79 -3.99 -1.48
N LYS A 96 -1.54 -4.21 -1.06
CA LYS A 96 -1.05 -3.96 0.29
C LYS A 96 -0.63 -2.51 0.48
#